data_AF-A0ABD6IVL5-F1
#
_entry.id   AF-A0ABD6IVL5-F1
#
_cell.length_a   1.000
_cell.length_b   1.000
_cell.length_c   1.000
_cell.angle_alpha   90.00
_cell.angle_beta   90.00
_cell.angle_gamma   90.00
#
_symmetry.space_group_name_H-M   'P 1'
#
loop_
_entity.id
_entity.type
_entity.pdbx_description
1 polymer ?
#
loop_
_entity_poly.entity_id
_entity_poly.type
_entity_poly.pdbx_seq_one_letter_code
_entity_poly.pdbx_strand_id
1 'polypeptide(L)'
;SGTNAHTIIEQAPPTEAEEPATAPGGLLPWVLSAKSGAALRDQARQLLAHVQDGTSPADVGFSLATTRSALRHRAAVIGETDDELRRELGLLAAGTPSPGVVQGRPGGKTGFLFSGQGSQRLGMGRELYEAFPVFADAYDEVCARLD
;
A
#
# COMPACT_ATOMS: atom_id res chain seq x y z
N SER A 1 8.92 49.69 16.74
CA SER A 1 9.32 48.58 17.62
C SER A 1 9.63 47.39 16.72
N GLY A 2 10.92 47.07 16.52
CA GLY A 2 11.33 45.98 15.64
C GLY A 2 11.62 44.73 16.48
N THR A 3 10.76 43.71 16.36
CA THR A 3 10.97 42.43 17.07
C THR A 3 11.94 41.57 16.27
N ASN A 4 13.17 41.42 16.78
CA ASN A 4 14.13 40.47 16.23
C ASN A 4 13.93 39.09 16.89
N ALA A 5 13.84 38.05 16.07
CA ALA A 5 13.85 36.65 16.52
C ALA A 5 15.06 35.94 15.90
N HIS A 6 15.77 35.14 16.70
CA HIS A 6 16.89 34.32 16.28
C HIS A 6 16.68 32.88 16.76
N THR A 7 16.84 31.93 15.85
CA THR A 7 16.69 30.49 16.12
C THR A 7 17.91 29.76 15.61
N ILE A 8 18.48 28.89 16.44
CA ILE A 8 19.54 27.95 16.07
C ILE A 8 18.88 26.59 15.87
N ILE A 9 19.13 25.97 14.71
CA ILE A 9 18.62 24.65 14.36
C ILE A 9 19.82 23.73 14.22
N GLU A 10 19.74 22.57 14.87
CA GLU A 10 20.75 21.52 14.80
C GLU A 10 20.11 20.24 14.25
N GLN A 11 20.95 19.30 13.80
CA GLN A 11 20.49 18.00 13.32
C GLN A 11 19.86 17.18 14.45
N ALA A 12 18.84 16.38 14.12
CA ALA A 12 18.34 15.40 15.06
C ALA A 12 19.43 14.37 15.40
N PRO A 13 19.44 13.80 16.63
CA PRO A 13 20.31 12.67 16.95
C PRO A 13 20.09 11.52 15.94
N PRO A 14 21.14 10.75 15.62
CA PRO A 14 20.97 9.59 14.75
C PRO A 14 20.01 8.59 15.39
N THR A 15 18.96 8.21 14.65
CA THR A 15 18.09 7.10 15.03
C THR A 15 18.75 5.80 14.59
N GLU A 16 18.83 4.80 15.49
CA GLU A 16 19.22 3.44 15.10
C GLU A 16 18.24 2.92 14.05
N ALA A 17 18.77 2.47 12.91
CA ALA A 17 17.97 1.82 11.90
C ALA A 17 17.51 0.47 12.44
N GLU A 18 16.22 0.33 12.70
CA GLU A 18 15.62 -0.98 12.95
C GLU A 18 15.83 -1.86 11.72
N GLU A 19 16.17 -3.13 11.94
CA GLU A 19 16.24 -4.08 10.83
C GLU A 19 14.86 -4.15 10.17
N PRO A 20 14.78 -3.92 8.84
CA PRO A 20 13.51 -4.01 8.16
C PRO A 20 12.96 -5.42 8.31
N ALA A 21 11.78 -5.53 8.91
CA ALA A 21 11.07 -6.80 8.96
C ALA A 21 10.90 -7.31 7.53
N THR A 22 11.29 -8.56 7.28
CA THR A 22 11.15 -9.18 5.97
C THR A 22 9.66 -9.26 5.63
N ALA A 23 9.19 -8.36 4.77
CA ALA A 23 7.87 -8.50 4.19
C ALA A 23 7.85 -9.81 3.39
N PRO A 24 6.78 -10.62 3.48
CA PRO A 24 6.59 -11.70 2.52
C PRO A 24 6.70 -11.09 1.11
N GLY A 25 7.56 -11.67 0.26
CA GLY A 25 7.71 -11.21 -1.12
C GLY A 25 6.39 -11.28 -1.87
N GLY A 26 6.24 -10.48 -2.92
CA GLY A 26 5.07 -10.48 -3.80
C GLY A 26 4.53 -9.08 -4.08
N LEU A 27 3.24 -9.00 -4.40
CA LEU A 27 2.56 -7.77 -4.82
C LEU A 27 2.54 -6.71 -3.70
N LEU A 28 3.06 -5.53 -4.02
CA LEU A 28 3.09 -4.36 -3.14
C LEU A 28 2.05 -3.32 -3.57
N PRO A 29 1.26 -2.77 -2.64
CA PRO A 29 0.35 -1.67 -2.93
C PRO A 29 1.01 -0.30 -2.65
N TRP A 30 1.10 0.54 -3.66
CA TRP A 30 1.31 1.98 -3.49
C TRP A 30 -0.05 2.68 -3.44
N VAL A 31 -0.44 3.12 -2.24
CA VAL A 31 -1.73 3.79 -2.01
C VAL A 31 -1.60 5.30 -2.14
N LEU A 32 -2.42 5.90 -3.01
CA LEU A 32 -2.47 7.33 -3.20
C LEU A 32 -3.86 7.86 -2.84
N SER A 33 -3.92 9.09 -2.35
CA SER A 33 -5.19 9.76 -2.16
C SER A 33 -5.11 11.27 -2.42
N ALA A 34 -6.24 11.85 -2.81
CA ALA A 34 -6.35 13.28 -3.07
C ALA A 34 -7.77 13.81 -2.84
N LYS A 35 -7.90 15.14 -2.90
CA LYS A 35 -9.21 15.82 -2.84
C LYS A 35 -9.93 15.79 -4.19
N SER A 36 -9.28 15.49 -5.31
CA SER A 36 -9.97 15.38 -6.60
C SER A 36 -9.34 14.30 -7.46
N GLY A 37 -10.04 13.87 -8.52
CA GLY A 37 -9.47 12.92 -9.48
C GLY A 37 -8.26 13.50 -10.22
N ALA A 38 -8.29 14.80 -10.54
CA ALA A 38 -7.15 15.49 -11.13
C ALA A 38 -5.97 15.55 -10.16
N ALA A 39 -6.21 15.96 -8.91
CA ALA A 39 -5.17 15.99 -7.89
C ALA A 39 -4.60 14.59 -7.60
N LEU A 40 -5.38 13.52 -7.74
CA LEU A 40 -4.87 12.15 -7.60
C LEU A 40 -3.86 11.80 -8.69
N ARG A 41 -4.12 12.22 -9.93
CA ARG A 41 -3.16 12.07 -11.04
C ARG A 41 -1.91 12.94 -10.83
N ASP A 42 -2.09 14.12 -10.25
CA ASP A 42 -0.96 15.01 -9.93
C ASP A 42 -0.08 14.41 -8.83
N GLN A 43 -0.68 13.79 -7.79
CA GLN A 43 0.06 13.02 -6.78
C GLN A 43 0.84 11.87 -7.42
N ALA A 44 0.25 11.16 -8.39
CA ALA A 44 0.96 10.09 -9.10
C ALA A 44 2.17 10.61 -9.88
N ARG A 45 2.04 11.75 -10.58
CA ARG A 45 3.17 12.41 -11.28
C ARG A 45 4.27 12.84 -10.32
N GLN A 46 3.90 13.44 -9.19
CA GLN A 46 4.86 13.89 -8.18
C GLN A 46 5.60 12.71 -7.55
N LEU A 47 4.89 11.63 -7.23
CA LEU A 47 5.50 10.42 -6.70
C LEU A 47 6.46 9.82 -7.72
N LEU A 48 6.07 9.71 -8.99
CA LEU A 48 6.93 9.16 -10.05
C LEU A 48 8.23 9.98 -10.23
N ALA A 49 8.16 11.31 -10.08
CA ALA A 49 9.34 12.17 -10.11
C ALA A 49 10.20 12.08 -8.85
N HIS A 50 9.63 11.65 -7.73
CA HIS A 50 10.32 11.58 -6.45
C HIS A 50 11.05 10.25 -6.23
N VAL A 51 10.44 9.12 -6.61
CA VAL A 51 11.06 7.80 -6.45
C VAL A 51 12.27 7.70 -7.39
N GLN A 52 13.47 7.54 -6.82
CA GLN A 52 14.72 7.39 -7.57
C GLN A 52 15.10 5.91 -7.70
N ASP A 53 15.99 5.59 -8.62
CA ASP A 53 16.55 4.24 -8.74
C ASP A 53 17.20 3.81 -7.42
N GLY A 54 16.96 2.56 -7.01
CA GLY A 54 17.45 2.02 -5.74
C GLY A 54 16.62 2.39 -4.51
N THR A 55 15.53 3.17 -4.66
CA THR A 55 14.55 3.34 -3.58
C THR A 55 13.81 2.02 -3.37
N SER A 56 13.73 1.55 -2.12
CA SER A 56 12.96 0.35 -1.77
C SER A 56 11.46 0.55 -2.08
N PRO A 57 10.85 -0.27 -2.96
CA PRO A 57 9.42 -0.15 -3.25
C PRO A 57 8.53 -0.44 -2.03
N ALA A 58 9.00 -1.31 -1.13
CA ALA A 58 8.32 -1.61 0.12
C ALA A 58 8.29 -0.39 1.04
N ASP A 59 9.40 0.35 1.16
CA ASP A 59 9.48 1.55 2.01
C ASP A 59 8.60 2.68 1.47
N VAL A 60 8.52 2.82 0.14
CA VAL A 60 7.58 3.74 -0.52
C VAL A 60 6.14 3.36 -0.18
N GLY A 61 5.78 2.08 -0.37
CA GLY A 61 4.44 1.57 -0.06
C GLY A 61 4.07 1.78 1.42
N PHE A 62 4.97 1.43 2.33
CA PHE A 62 4.81 1.62 3.77
C PHE A 62 4.62 3.10 4.12
N SER A 63 5.47 3.98 3.58
CA SER A 63 5.41 5.42 3.81
C SER A 63 4.10 6.01 3.31
N LEU A 64 3.64 5.59 2.13
CA LEU A 64 2.35 6.00 1.56
C LEU A 64 1.17 5.55 2.43
N ALA A 65 1.22 4.33 2.97
CA ALA A 65 0.15 3.76 3.78
C ALA A 65 0.06 4.36 5.19
N THR A 66 1.19 4.70 5.80
CA THR A 66 1.27 5.03 7.24
C THR A 66 1.47 6.51 7.54
N THR A 67 2.09 7.27 6.63
CA THR A 67 2.46 8.67 6.88
C THR A 67 1.58 9.68 6.14
N ARG A 68 0.78 9.23 5.17
CA ARG A 68 -0.06 10.10 4.34
C ARG A 68 -1.52 10.06 4.79
N SER A 69 -2.17 11.22 4.80
CA SER A 69 -3.60 11.31 5.06
C SER A 69 -4.43 10.59 4.01
N ALA A 70 -5.43 9.83 4.42
CA ALA A 70 -6.31 9.07 3.53
C ALA A 70 -7.54 9.90 3.07
N LEU A 71 -7.42 10.60 1.94
CA LEU A 71 -8.44 11.47 1.36
C LEU A 71 -9.49 10.69 0.53
N ARG A 72 -10.49 11.42 0.00
CA ARG A 72 -11.71 10.82 -0.59
C ARG A 72 -11.52 10.17 -1.96
N HIS A 73 -10.63 10.69 -2.81
CA HIS A 73 -10.27 10.04 -4.07
C HIS A 73 -9.05 9.18 -3.81
N ARG A 74 -9.15 7.87 -4.05
CA ARG A 74 -8.07 6.93 -3.75
C ARG A 74 -7.71 6.11 -4.98
N ALA A 75 -6.43 5.76 -5.06
CA ALA A 75 -5.92 4.75 -5.96
C ALA A 75 -5.02 3.78 -5.18
N ALA A 76 -5.04 2.50 -5.55
CA ALA A 76 -4.00 1.54 -5.23
C ALA A 76 -3.33 1.14 -6.55
N VAL A 77 -2.02 1.37 -6.62
CA VAL A 77 -1.14 0.90 -7.69
C VAL A 77 -0.47 -0.37 -7.19
N ILE A 78 -0.60 -1.48 -7.91
CA ILE A 78 -0.19 -2.81 -7.46
C ILE A 78 0.84 -3.37 -8.44
N GLY A 79 1.96 -3.88 -7.91
CA GLY A 79 3.02 -4.53 -8.69
C GLY A 79 4.01 -5.26 -7.80
N GLU A 80 4.80 -6.18 -8.36
CA GLU A 80 5.82 -6.95 -7.62
C GLU A 80 7.20 -6.30 -7.72
N THR A 81 7.44 -5.53 -8.77
CA THR A 81 8.72 -4.89 -9.05
C THR A 81 8.61 -3.37 -9.12
N ASP A 82 9.73 -2.68 -8.93
CA ASP A 82 9.81 -1.21 -9.07
C ASP A 82 9.36 -0.75 -10.48
N ASP A 83 9.79 -1.47 -11.52
CA ASP A 83 9.41 -1.18 -12.92
C ASP A 83 7.90 -1.30 -13.14
N GLU A 84 7.27 -2.36 -12.61
CA GLU A 84 5.82 -2.52 -12.68
C GLU A 84 5.09 -1.40 -11.96
N LEU A 85 5.51 -1.07 -10.73
CA LEU A 85 4.90 -0.02 -9.92
C LEU A 85 5.02 1.35 -10.61
N ARG A 86 6.20 1.68 -11.16
CA ARG A 86 6.41 2.92 -11.91
C ARG A 86 5.58 2.98 -13.19
N ARG A 87 5.50 1.88 -13.93
CA ARG A 87 4.68 1.77 -15.16
C ARG A 87 3.22 2.03 -14.83
N GLU A 88 2.68 1.34 -13.83
CA GLU A 88 1.29 1.46 -13.39
C GLU A 88 0.99 2.85 -12.81
N LEU A 89 1.93 3.43 -12.06
CA LEU A 89 1.84 4.79 -11.55
C LEU A 89 1.82 5.83 -12.69
N GLY A 90 2.60 5.60 -13.75
CA GLY A 90 2.58 6.39 -14.98
C GLY A 90 1.23 6.35 -15.70
N LEU A 91 0.60 5.16 -15.75
CA LEU A 91 -0.75 5.01 -16.32
C LEU A 91 -1.79 5.76 -15.48
N LEU A 92 -1.71 5.68 -14.14
CA LEU A 92 -2.55 6.48 -13.24
C LEU A 92 -2.36 7.99 -13.49
N ALA A 93 -1.12 8.45 -13.59
CA ALA A 93 -0.78 9.84 -13.87
C ALA A 93 -1.36 10.34 -15.21
N ALA A 94 -1.33 9.50 -16.25
CA ALA A 94 -1.92 9.79 -17.55
C ALA A 94 -3.47 9.72 -17.55
N GLY A 95 -4.07 9.11 -16.52
CA GLY A 95 -5.51 8.83 -16.49
C GLY A 95 -5.92 7.66 -17.37
N THR A 96 -4.98 6.77 -17.71
CA THR A 96 -5.20 5.59 -18.55
C THR A 96 -5.61 4.41 -17.66
N PRO A 97 -6.73 3.71 -17.97
CA PRO A 97 -7.11 2.50 -17.24
C PRO A 97 -6.04 1.40 -17.34
N SER A 98 -5.84 0.66 -16.25
CA SER A 98 -4.87 -0.43 -16.21
C SER A 98 -5.28 -1.48 -15.17
N PRO A 99 -5.03 -2.79 -15.40
CA PRO A 99 -5.33 -3.84 -14.43
C PRO A 99 -4.57 -3.68 -13.10
N GLY A 100 -3.37 -3.07 -13.12
CA GLY A 100 -2.58 -2.81 -11.92
C GLY A 100 -3.02 -1.58 -11.11
N VAL A 101 -4.10 -0.89 -11.52
CA VAL A 101 -4.59 0.33 -10.86
C VAL A 101 -6.05 0.20 -10.48
N VAL A 102 -6.33 0.19 -9.18
CA VAL A 102 -7.68 0.25 -8.63
C VAL A 102 -7.97 1.66 -8.15
N GLN A 103 -9.00 2.32 -8.70
CA GLN A 103 -9.43 3.65 -8.29
C GLN A 103 -10.80 3.61 -7.63
N GLY A 104 -11.03 4.46 -6.63
CA GLY A 104 -12.32 4.51 -5.96
C GLY A 104 -12.52 5.74 -5.07
N ARG A 105 -13.75 5.88 -4.59
CA ARG A 105 -14.13 6.80 -3.52
C ARG A 105 -14.85 6.00 -2.44
N PRO A 106 -14.09 5.31 -1.57
CA PRO A 106 -14.70 4.43 -0.59
C PRO A 106 -15.61 5.21 0.35
N GLY A 107 -16.72 4.60 0.72
CA GLY A 107 -17.72 5.11 1.65
C GLY A 107 -18.66 3.98 2.07
N GLY A 108 -19.47 4.24 3.10
CA GLY A 108 -20.38 3.23 3.65
C GLY A 108 -19.72 2.30 4.68
N LYS A 109 -20.45 1.25 5.06
CA LYS A 109 -19.99 0.22 5.99
C LYS A 109 -19.55 -1.02 5.22
N THR A 110 -18.53 -1.72 5.74
CA THR A 110 -18.10 -3.02 5.21
C THR A 110 -18.96 -4.14 5.81
N GLY A 111 -19.47 -5.02 4.97
CA GLY A 111 -20.13 -6.27 5.37
C GLY A 111 -19.31 -7.48 4.93
N PHE A 112 -19.27 -8.53 5.76
CA PHE A 112 -18.63 -9.79 5.43
C PHE A 112 -19.70 -10.76 4.91
N LEU A 113 -19.53 -11.25 3.68
CA LEU A 113 -20.40 -12.25 3.07
C LEU A 113 -19.63 -13.55 2.93
N PHE A 114 -20.15 -14.62 3.54
CA PHE A 114 -19.58 -15.95 3.46
C PHE A 114 -20.29 -16.73 2.35
N SER A 115 -19.54 -17.17 1.35
CA SER A 115 -20.09 -17.98 0.27
C SER A 115 -20.54 -19.34 0.79
N GLY A 116 -21.65 -19.84 0.27
CA GLY A 116 -22.08 -21.22 0.53
C GLY A 116 -21.26 -22.24 -0.27
N GLN A 117 -21.81 -23.44 -0.39
CA GLN A 117 -21.22 -24.49 -1.22
C GLN A 117 -21.16 -24.08 -2.70
N GLY A 118 -20.04 -24.38 -3.38
CA GLY A 118 -19.86 -24.21 -4.83
C GLY A 118 -18.73 -23.25 -5.22
N SER A 119 -18.18 -22.49 -4.28
CA SER A 119 -17.03 -21.59 -4.53
C SER A 119 -15.66 -22.26 -4.33
N GLN A 120 -15.64 -23.49 -3.81
CA GLN A 120 -14.39 -24.18 -3.53
C GLN A 120 -13.65 -24.57 -4.81
N ARG A 121 -12.33 -24.43 -4.78
CA ARG A 121 -11.40 -24.88 -5.83
C ARG A 121 -10.27 -25.67 -5.18
N LEU A 122 -9.69 -26.61 -5.92
CA LEU A 122 -8.56 -27.41 -5.42
C LEU A 122 -7.42 -26.47 -4.98
N GLY A 123 -6.88 -26.69 -3.78
CA GLY A 123 -5.80 -25.87 -3.22
C GLY A 123 -6.20 -24.47 -2.73
N MET A 124 -7.50 -24.17 -2.60
CA MET A 124 -7.95 -22.90 -2.03
C MET A 124 -7.32 -22.63 -0.66
N GLY A 125 -6.72 -21.46 -0.49
CA GLY A 125 -6.09 -21.04 0.77
C GLY A 125 -4.69 -21.58 1.02
N ARG A 126 -4.21 -22.56 0.25
CA ARG A 126 -2.89 -23.19 0.47
C ARG A 126 -1.73 -22.18 0.39
N GLU A 127 -1.67 -21.40 -0.69
CA GLU A 127 -0.61 -20.39 -0.86
C GLU A 127 -0.67 -19.31 0.24
N LEU A 128 -1.87 -18.97 0.71
CA LEU A 128 -2.04 -18.03 1.83
C LEU A 128 -1.54 -18.62 3.15
N TYR A 129 -1.81 -19.91 3.39
CA TYR A 129 -1.30 -20.64 4.54
C TYR A 129 0.23 -20.72 4.53
N GLU A 130 0.84 -20.97 3.37
CA GLU A 130 2.30 -21.05 3.23
C GLU A 130 2.97 -19.66 3.36
N ALA A 131 2.33 -18.58 2.91
CA ALA A 131 2.93 -17.24 2.86
C ALA A 131 2.65 -16.35 4.07
N PHE A 132 1.50 -16.51 4.75
CA PHE A 132 1.04 -15.58 5.78
C PHE A 132 0.74 -16.30 7.10
N PRO A 133 1.61 -16.14 8.13
CA PRO A 133 1.41 -16.78 9.44
C PRO A 133 0.03 -16.50 10.05
N VAL A 134 -0.47 -15.26 9.93
CA VAL A 134 -1.80 -14.91 10.44
C VAL A 134 -2.94 -15.72 9.81
N PHE A 135 -2.80 -16.12 8.54
CA PHE A 135 -3.78 -16.98 7.88
C PHE A 135 -3.63 -18.42 8.37
N ALA A 136 -2.40 -18.91 8.48
CA ALA A 136 -2.12 -20.26 8.97
C ALA A 136 -2.64 -20.47 10.39
N ASP A 137 -2.32 -19.55 11.30
CA ASP A 137 -2.75 -19.60 12.71
C ASP A 137 -4.29 -19.63 12.82
N ALA A 138 -4.98 -18.75 12.08
CA ALA A 138 -6.44 -18.70 12.09
C ALA A 138 -7.07 -19.97 11.46
N TYR A 139 -6.44 -20.52 10.43
CA TYR A 139 -6.90 -21.76 9.80
C TYR A 139 -6.76 -22.95 10.74
N ASP A 140 -5.60 -23.10 11.39
CA ASP A 140 -5.32 -24.19 12.32
C ASP A 140 -6.21 -24.12 13.56
N GLU A 141 -6.49 -22.92 14.08
CA GLU A 141 -7.44 -22.73 15.18
C GLU A 141 -8.83 -23.26 14.83
N VAL A 142 -9.32 -22.99 13.61
CA VAL A 142 -10.62 -23.48 13.14
C VAL A 142 -10.60 -25.00 12.96
N CYS A 143 -9.54 -25.55 12.35
CA CYS A 143 -9.38 -27.00 12.16
C CYS A 143 -9.36 -27.76 13.49
N ALA A 144 -8.72 -27.22 14.53
CA ALA A 144 -8.69 -27.82 15.86
C ALA A 144 -10.08 -27.91 16.55
N ARG A 145 -11.12 -27.27 16.00
CA ARG A 145 -12.51 -27.36 16.47
C ARG A 145 -13.37 -28.36 15.70
N LEU A 146 -12.80 -29.01 14.68
CA LEU A 146 -13.45 -30.03 13.89
C LEU A 146 -12.88 -31.38 14.30
N ASP A 147 -13.74 -32.30 14.75
CA ASP A 147 -13.37 -33.67 15.14
C ASP A 147 -12.90 -34.52 13.94
#